data_AF-H1KCH5-F1
#
_entry.id   AF-H1KCH5-F1
#
_cell.length_a   1.000
_cell.length_b   1.000
_cell.length_c   1.000
_cell.angle_alpha   90.00
_cell.angle_beta   90.00
_cell.angle_gamma   90.00
#
_symmetry.space_group_name_H-M   'P 1'
#
loop_
_entity.id
_entity.type
_entity.pdbx_description
1 polymer ?
#
loop_
_entity_poly.entity_id
_entity_poly.type
_entity_poly.pdbx_seq_one_letter_code
_entity_poly.pdbx_strand_id
1 'polypeptide(L)'
;MSVPRLAMAFALGLHALPAHSQQDGPVDRFRLSLGQIAEQSPLASAEVPQVPCPKDGQGGPVDPPELPASKRLVLPLGTAGSLAFYTAHAQGSAGVLAPRGWSCHGLYGSNGDVLVVQPLGSAGDPRDASYRGQFVLRSFSDGGTSGRFEVARVGGRLFPQARAFAEQVKAEGIDDDPFPDTPWPSDRIERLGDGAVAFETPGGVEGLGRQGKGPYAPEPVSGAVAYAVSADGDPFLVQLKARLDRNIYPAVAIAFLDDLRPALERAGRPRAPSPASGPGDGALAAVRAFYEALGRADGETASGLVVPERRASGPYAPSSISRFYGSLAEPIRLLSATAAGGGDVEVRYRYRKPNGAVCDGRAVVATRSDGGAALIARIKPLNGC
;
A
#
# COMPACT_ATOMS: atom_id res chain seq x y z
N MET A 1 -14.25 -86.45 6.92
CA MET A 1 -14.70 -85.15 6.38
C MET A 1 -14.52 -84.09 7.45
N SER A 2 -13.47 -83.26 7.34
CA SER A 2 -13.45 -81.82 7.68
C SER A 2 -11.99 -81.36 7.70
N VAL A 3 -11.67 -80.38 6.87
CA VAL A 3 -10.35 -79.75 6.76
C VAL A 3 -10.23 -78.68 7.86
N PRO A 4 -9.12 -78.58 8.61
CA PRO A 4 -8.91 -77.45 9.50
C PRO A 4 -8.43 -76.24 8.67
N ARG A 5 -9.16 -75.13 8.78
CA ARG A 5 -8.77 -73.83 8.19
C ARG A 5 -7.56 -73.25 8.92
N LEU A 6 -6.48 -73.09 8.19
CA LEU A 6 -5.30 -72.31 8.57
C LEU A 6 -5.68 -70.82 8.54
N ALA A 7 -5.50 -70.12 9.66
CA ALA A 7 -5.65 -68.67 9.73
C ALA A 7 -4.45 -68.00 9.06
N MET A 8 -4.69 -67.29 7.96
CA MET A 8 -3.69 -66.48 7.26
C MET A 8 -3.78 -65.05 7.79
N ALA A 9 -2.73 -64.60 8.48
CA ALA A 9 -2.58 -63.22 8.92
C ALA A 9 -2.24 -62.33 7.71
N PHE A 10 -3.13 -61.40 7.37
CA PHE A 10 -2.83 -60.34 6.40
C PHE A 10 -2.14 -59.17 7.13
N ALA A 11 -0.85 -59.02 6.89
CA ALA A 11 -0.12 -57.79 7.21
C ALA A 11 -0.45 -56.73 6.15
N LEU A 12 -1.41 -55.86 6.46
CA LEU A 12 -1.63 -54.62 5.69
C LEU A 12 -0.60 -53.59 6.15
N GLY A 13 0.44 -53.40 5.33
CA GLY A 13 1.36 -52.28 5.46
C GLY A 13 0.64 -50.96 5.23
N LEU A 14 0.41 -50.20 6.30
CA LEU A 14 0.04 -48.80 6.20
C LEU A 14 1.16 -48.04 5.48
N HIS A 15 0.95 -47.72 4.21
CA HIS A 15 1.67 -46.61 3.58
C HIS A 15 1.09 -45.33 4.17
N ALA A 16 1.86 -44.70 5.06
CA ALA A 16 1.57 -43.35 5.53
C ALA A 16 1.60 -42.41 4.32
N LEU A 17 0.44 -41.86 3.95
CA LEU A 17 0.33 -40.72 3.06
C LEU A 17 1.02 -39.52 3.75
N PRO A 18 1.87 -38.74 3.06
CA PRO A 18 2.48 -37.57 3.66
C PRO A 18 1.40 -36.51 3.91
N ALA A 19 1.30 -36.05 5.15
CA ALA A 19 0.41 -34.98 5.56
C ALA A 19 0.72 -33.68 4.79
N HIS A 20 -0.07 -33.40 3.74
CA HIS A 20 -0.12 -32.09 3.09
C HIS A 20 -1.27 -31.30 3.71
N SER A 21 -0.94 -30.25 4.46
CA SER A 21 -1.77 -29.03 4.58
C SER A 21 -1.05 -27.94 5.37
N GLN A 22 0.12 -27.54 4.89
CA GLN A 22 0.56 -26.16 5.09
C GLN A 22 0.15 -25.45 3.81
N GLN A 23 -0.85 -24.56 3.86
CA GLN A 23 -1.24 -23.81 2.68
C GLN A 23 -0.07 -22.90 2.29
N ASP A 24 0.51 -23.13 1.11
CA ASP A 24 1.58 -22.30 0.56
C ASP A 24 1.16 -20.82 0.54
N GLY A 25 1.95 -19.97 1.17
CA GLY A 25 1.70 -18.53 1.27
C GLY A 25 2.00 -17.80 -0.05
N PRO A 26 1.71 -16.49 -0.16
CA PRO A 26 1.94 -15.73 -1.38
C PRO A 26 3.40 -15.77 -1.88
N VAL A 27 4.38 -15.83 -0.96
CA VAL A 27 5.79 -15.96 -1.30
C VAL A 27 6.09 -17.32 -1.92
N ASP A 28 5.55 -18.41 -1.35
CA ASP A 28 5.76 -19.77 -1.85
C ASP A 28 5.12 -19.95 -3.24
N ARG A 29 3.90 -19.44 -3.42
CA ARG A 29 3.23 -19.45 -4.74
C ARG A 29 3.96 -18.63 -5.78
N PHE A 30 4.49 -17.46 -5.41
CA PHE A 30 5.28 -16.66 -6.34
C PHE A 30 6.58 -17.38 -6.74
N ARG A 31 7.23 -18.09 -5.82
CA ARG A 31 8.41 -18.88 -6.15
C ARG A 31 8.08 -20.01 -7.13
N LEU A 32 6.97 -20.70 -6.93
CA LEU A 32 6.48 -21.74 -7.85
C LEU A 32 6.23 -21.18 -9.26
N SER A 33 5.87 -19.90 -9.36
CA SER A 33 5.50 -19.28 -10.63
C SER A 33 6.63 -18.73 -11.47
N LEU A 34 7.75 -18.40 -10.81
CA LEU A 34 8.99 -18.03 -11.48
C LEU A 34 9.63 -19.23 -12.22
N GLY A 35 9.05 -20.42 -12.11
CA GLY A 35 9.55 -21.67 -12.68
C GLY A 35 10.74 -22.23 -11.90
N GLN A 36 11.20 -23.42 -12.31
CA GLN A 36 12.17 -24.22 -11.54
C GLN A 36 13.48 -23.49 -11.19
N ILE A 37 14.00 -22.58 -12.02
CA ILE A 37 15.34 -22.01 -11.83
C ILE A 37 15.40 -21.03 -10.62
N ALA A 38 14.40 -20.16 -10.47
CA ALA A 38 14.34 -19.26 -9.32
C ALA A 38 13.78 -19.96 -8.07
N GLU A 39 12.88 -20.92 -8.25
CA GLU A 39 12.34 -21.77 -7.19
C GLU A 39 13.45 -22.61 -6.50
N GLN A 40 14.45 -23.06 -7.27
CA GLN A 40 15.58 -23.86 -6.77
C GLN A 40 16.61 -23.07 -5.97
N SER A 41 16.61 -21.74 -6.05
CA SER A 41 17.56 -20.92 -5.28
C SER A 41 17.12 -20.86 -3.81
N PRO A 42 17.89 -21.42 -2.86
CA PRO A 42 17.48 -21.45 -1.46
C PRO A 42 17.38 -20.02 -0.91
N LEU A 43 16.39 -19.81 -0.03
CA LEU A 43 16.27 -18.56 0.71
C LEU A 43 17.22 -18.57 1.91
N ALA A 44 17.87 -17.44 2.14
CA ALA A 44 18.72 -17.23 3.30
C ALA A 44 18.45 -15.87 3.92
N SER A 45 18.60 -15.78 5.25
CA SER A 45 18.65 -14.50 5.94
C SER A 45 19.98 -13.82 5.63
N ALA A 46 19.92 -12.57 5.15
CA ALA A 46 21.08 -11.76 4.83
C ALA A 46 20.90 -10.31 5.29
N GLU A 47 22.01 -9.65 5.60
CA GLU A 47 22.05 -8.21 5.84
C GLU A 47 22.24 -7.48 4.52
N VAL A 48 21.39 -6.48 4.26
CA VAL A 48 21.55 -5.54 3.15
C VAL A 48 21.71 -4.13 3.72
N PRO A 49 22.49 -3.24 3.07
CA PRO A 49 22.54 -1.84 3.50
C PRO A 49 21.18 -1.18 3.36
N GLN A 50 20.90 -0.23 4.26
CA GLN A 50 19.76 0.65 4.12
C GLN A 50 20.18 1.97 3.47
N VAL A 51 19.33 2.47 2.57
CA VAL A 51 19.52 3.76 1.91
C VAL A 51 18.32 4.65 2.25
N PRO A 52 18.53 5.72 3.03
CA PRO A 52 17.47 6.66 3.34
C PRO A 52 17.17 7.52 2.12
N CYS A 53 15.89 7.67 1.79
CA CYS A 53 15.42 8.40 0.63
C CYS A 53 14.77 9.72 1.06
N PRO A 54 15.11 10.85 0.41
CA PRO A 54 14.37 12.08 0.59
C PRO A 54 12.95 11.89 0.02
N LYS A 55 12.00 12.71 0.44
CA LYS A 55 10.67 12.73 -0.17
C LYS A 55 10.12 14.12 -0.33
N ASP A 56 9.25 14.31 -1.31
CA ASP A 56 8.54 15.57 -1.56
C ASP A 56 7.06 15.29 -1.80
N GLY A 57 6.19 16.28 -1.64
CA GLY A 57 4.77 16.03 -1.75
C GLY A 57 3.91 17.19 -1.32
N GLN A 58 2.70 16.85 -0.84
CA GLN A 58 1.69 17.82 -0.42
C GLN A 58 2.26 18.92 0.49
N GLY A 59 3.08 18.54 1.48
CA GLY A 59 3.68 19.45 2.44
C GLY A 59 5.04 20.03 2.01
N GLY A 60 5.55 19.72 0.82
CA GLY A 60 6.89 20.09 0.38
C GLY A 60 7.99 19.09 0.82
N PRO A 61 9.26 19.43 0.57
CA PRO A 61 10.38 18.50 0.69
C PRO A 61 10.66 18.12 2.15
N VAL A 62 11.11 16.88 2.33
CA VAL A 62 11.47 16.26 3.60
C VAL A 62 12.80 15.54 3.42
N ASP A 63 13.72 15.82 4.34
CA ASP A 63 15.03 15.18 4.36
C ASP A 63 14.93 13.66 4.58
N PRO A 64 15.93 12.89 4.12
CA PRO A 64 15.97 11.46 4.34
C PRO A 64 15.94 11.09 5.84
N PRO A 65 15.26 10.00 6.24
CA PRO A 65 15.21 9.59 7.63
C PRO A 65 16.57 9.06 8.13
N GLU A 66 16.80 9.12 9.44
CA GLU A 66 17.88 8.35 10.06
C GLU A 66 17.52 6.86 10.08
N LEU A 67 18.46 6.02 9.65
CA LEU A 67 18.27 4.56 9.55
C LEU A 67 19.48 3.81 10.12
N PRO A 68 19.28 2.61 10.67
CA PRO A 68 20.38 1.68 10.92
C PRO A 68 21.14 1.38 9.62
N ALA A 69 22.45 1.10 9.73
CA ALA A 69 23.30 0.87 8.55
C ALA A 69 22.87 -0.31 7.67
N SER A 70 22.20 -1.31 8.25
CA SER A 70 21.73 -2.50 7.54
C SER A 70 20.37 -2.97 8.03
N LYS A 71 19.70 -3.78 7.20
CA LYS A 71 18.44 -4.46 7.48
C LYS A 71 18.58 -5.93 7.12
N ARG A 72 18.10 -6.79 8.02
CA ARG A 72 18.00 -8.23 7.80
C ARG A 72 16.77 -8.57 6.97
N LEU A 73 16.96 -9.28 5.86
CA LEU A 73 15.90 -9.72 4.96
C LEU A 73 16.10 -11.20 4.57
N VAL A 74 15.03 -11.84 4.10
CA VAL A 74 15.07 -13.20 3.54
C VAL A 74 15.14 -13.10 2.02
N LEU A 75 16.23 -13.57 1.43
CA LEU A 75 16.53 -13.39 -0.01
C LEU A 75 17.05 -14.68 -0.66
N PRO A 76 16.89 -14.85 -1.98
CA PRO A 76 17.60 -15.88 -2.72
C PRO A 76 19.12 -15.77 -2.52
N LEU A 77 19.75 -16.91 -2.23
CA LEU A 77 21.19 -16.98 -1.96
C LEU A 77 22.01 -16.35 -3.10
N GLY A 78 22.97 -15.49 -2.74
CA GLY A 78 23.85 -14.80 -3.70
C GLY A 78 23.35 -13.44 -4.19
N THR A 79 22.13 -13.01 -3.84
CA THR A 79 21.60 -11.71 -4.33
C THR A 79 21.85 -10.53 -3.39
N ALA A 80 22.07 -10.77 -2.09
CA ALA A 80 22.23 -9.71 -1.09
C ALA A 80 23.38 -8.73 -1.40
N GLY A 81 24.48 -9.22 -1.98
CA GLY A 81 25.66 -8.39 -2.28
C GLY A 81 25.42 -7.33 -3.36
N SER A 82 24.43 -7.53 -4.24
CA SER A 82 24.09 -6.59 -5.32
C SER A 82 22.89 -5.69 -4.99
N LEU A 83 22.26 -5.88 -3.84
CA LEU A 83 21.03 -5.20 -3.44
C LEU A 83 21.21 -4.27 -2.23
N ALA A 84 20.37 -3.24 -2.16
CA ALA A 84 20.19 -2.37 -1.00
C ALA A 84 18.69 -2.15 -0.75
N PHE A 85 18.34 -1.86 0.50
CA PHE A 85 16.97 -1.55 0.91
C PHE A 85 16.77 -0.04 0.97
N TYR A 86 15.91 0.47 0.09
CA TYR A 86 15.61 1.89 -0.06
C TYR A 86 14.32 2.21 0.66
N THR A 87 14.28 3.30 1.43
CA THR A 87 13.04 3.74 2.11
C THR A 87 13.05 5.23 2.46
N ALA A 88 11.88 5.86 2.37
CA ALA A 88 11.62 7.22 2.82
C ALA A 88 10.89 7.29 4.19
N HIS A 89 10.82 6.16 4.89
CA HIS A 89 10.12 6.01 6.17
C HIS A 89 11.11 5.71 7.29
N ALA A 90 10.82 6.26 8.46
CA ALA A 90 11.59 5.96 9.67
C ALA A 90 11.52 4.46 10.00
N GLN A 91 12.51 4.01 10.79
CA GLN A 91 12.63 2.61 11.25
C GLN A 91 12.83 1.58 10.13
N GLY A 92 13.10 2.00 8.90
CA GLY A 92 13.35 1.09 7.78
C GLY A 92 12.10 0.35 7.30
N SER A 93 10.90 0.91 7.49
CA SER A 93 9.62 0.32 7.05
C SER A 93 9.25 0.74 5.62
N ALA A 94 8.24 0.10 5.01
CA ALA A 94 7.61 0.55 3.76
C ALA A 94 8.58 0.86 2.60
N GLY A 95 9.70 0.14 2.53
CA GLY A 95 10.74 0.32 1.53
C GLY A 95 10.71 -0.73 0.43
N VAL A 96 11.74 -0.73 -0.42
CA VAL A 96 11.89 -1.69 -1.51
C VAL A 96 13.36 -2.05 -1.73
N LEU A 97 13.63 -3.28 -2.16
CA LEU A 97 14.95 -3.66 -2.65
C LEU A 97 15.17 -3.15 -4.07
N ALA A 98 16.38 -2.70 -4.35
CA ALA A 98 16.84 -2.36 -5.69
C ALA A 98 18.37 -2.55 -5.78
N PRO A 99 18.94 -2.55 -7.00
CA PRO A 99 20.39 -2.61 -7.16
C PRO A 99 21.12 -1.51 -6.38
N ARG A 100 22.27 -1.85 -5.81
CA ARG A 100 23.09 -0.91 -5.02
C ARG A 100 23.57 0.26 -5.87
N GLY A 101 23.74 1.41 -5.22
CA GLY A 101 24.27 2.62 -5.86
C GLY A 101 23.25 3.38 -6.70
N TRP A 102 21.99 2.92 -6.74
CA TRP A 102 20.89 3.65 -7.35
C TRP A 102 20.46 4.84 -6.49
N SER A 103 19.86 5.84 -7.14
CA SER A 103 19.24 6.97 -6.46
C SER A 103 17.78 6.67 -6.13
N CYS A 104 17.25 7.35 -5.12
CA CYS A 104 15.85 7.22 -4.75
C CYS A 104 15.23 8.56 -4.34
N HIS A 105 13.92 8.65 -4.50
CA HIS A 105 13.10 9.71 -3.96
C HIS A 105 11.69 9.18 -3.65
N GLY A 106 11.10 9.68 -2.58
CA GLY A 106 9.73 9.40 -2.20
C GLY A 106 8.80 10.54 -2.61
N LEU A 107 7.53 10.19 -2.79
CA LEU A 107 6.44 11.12 -2.99
C LEU A 107 5.34 10.80 -2.00
N TYR A 108 4.73 11.82 -1.41
CA TYR A 108 3.65 11.61 -0.45
C TYR A 108 2.50 12.60 -0.64
N GLY A 109 1.30 12.15 -0.29
CA GLY A 109 0.10 12.96 -0.34
C GLY A 109 -1.06 12.33 0.40
N SER A 110 -2.23 12.93 0.26
CA SER A 110 -3.45 12.40 0.85
C SER A 110 -3.84 11.04 0.25
N ASN A 111 -3.37 10.68 -0.95
CA ASN A 111 -3.63 9.40 -1.60
C ASN A 111 -2.72 8.24 -1.12
N GLY A 112 -1.65 8.54 -0.38
CA GLY A 112 -0.67 7.56 0.06
C GLY A 112 0.76 8.00 -0.27
N ASP A 113 1.62 7.04 -0.62
CA ASP A 113 3.03 7.28 -0.93
C ASP A 113 3.51 6.50 -2.15
N VAL A 114 4.56 7.02 -2.77
CA VAL A 114 5.31 6.34 -3.84
C VAL A 114 6.78 6.44 -3.50
N LEU A 115 7.52 5.35 -3.61
CA LEU A 115 8.97 5.33 -3.56
C LEU A 115 9.51 4.92 -4.92
N VAL A 116 10.31 5.80 -5.51
CA VAL A 116 10.98 5.58 -6.78
C VAL A 116 12.45 5.31 -6.52
N VAL A 117 12.98 4.25 -7.11
CA VAL A 117 14.41 3.90 -7.12
C VAL A 117 14.85 3.65 -8.55
N GLN A 118 15.91 4.32 -9.00
CA GLN A 118 16.39 4.25 -10.38
C GLN A 118 17.91 4.43 -10.46
N PRO A 119 18.58 4.03 -11.57
CA PRO A 119 20.01 4.22 -11.72
C PRO A 119 20.42 5.68 -11.48
N LEU A 120 21.57 5.88 -10.82
CA LEU A 120 22.12 7.21 -10.59
C LEU A 120 22.29 7.96 -11.92
N GLY A 121 21.84 9.22 -11.98
CA GLY A 121 21.90 10.04 -13.19
C GLY A 121 20.79 9.78 -14.21
N SER A 122 19.82 8.91 -13.90
CA SER A 122 18.63 8.75 -14.75
C SER A 122 17.84 10.04 -14.89
N ALA A 123 17.39 10.35 -16.10
CA ALA A 123 16.51 11.48 -16.39
C ALA A 123 15.04 11.02 -16.52
N GLY A 124 14.12 11.86 -16.07
CA GLY A 124 12.68 11.60 -16.10
C GLY A 124 12.15 10.84 -14.88
N ASP A 125 10.83 10.66 -14.85
CA ASP A 125 10.12 10.01 -13.76
C ASP A 125 9.58 8.64 -14.20
N PRO A 126 9.93 7.53 -13.51
CA PRO A 126 9.38 6.20 -13.79
C PRO A 126 7.86 6.05 -13.71
N ARG A 127 7.15 7.03 -13.12
CA ARG A 127 5.69 7.13 -13.14
C ARG A 127 5.15 7.56 -14.50
N ASP A 128 5.96 8.23 -15.31
CA ASP A 128 5.59 8.63 -16.65
C ASP A 128 5.63 7.42 -17.59
N ALA A 129 4.57 7.23 -18.39
CA ALA A 129 4.49 6.15 -19.37
C ALA A 129 5.64 6.18 -20.41
N SER A 130 6.22 7.37 -20.63
CA SER A 130 7.36 7.60 -21.52
C SER A 130 8.71 7.13 -20.95
N TYR A 131 8.81 6.79 -19.66
CA TYR A 131 10.08 6.40 -19.05
C TYR A 131 10.63 5.07 -19.58
N ARG A 132 11.89 5.10 -20.05
CA ARG A 132 12.58 3.99 -20.71
C ARG A 132 13.62 3.29 -19.84
N GLY A 133 14.15 3.94 -18.81
CA GLY A 133 15.19 3.36 -17.95
C GLY A 133 14.72 2.16 -17.13
N GLN A 134 15.67 1.52 -16.46
CA GLN A 134 15.40 0.57 -15.39
C GLN A 134 14.90 1.32 -14.14
N PHE A 135 14.02 0.70 -13.38
CA PHE A 135 13.50 1.30 -12.15
C PHE A 135 12.89 0.22 -11.25
N VAL A 136 12.74 0.58 -9.98
CA VAL A 136 11.88 -0.10 -9.01
C VAL A 136 10.99 0.97 -8.39
N LEU A 137 9.68 0.75 -8.45
CA LEU A 137 8.67 1.65 -7.90
C LEU A 137 7.80 0.88 -6.92
N ARG A 138 7.72 1.37 -5.69
CA ARG A 138 6.74 0.93 -4.71
C ARG A 138 5.68 2.02 -4.58
N SER A 139 4.40 1.66 -4.53
CA SER A 139 3.33 2.60 -4.21
C SER A 139 2.39 2.03 -3.17
N PHE A 140 1.93 2.88 -2.26
CA PHE A 140 0.88 2.60 -1.29
C PHE A 140 -0.31 3.52 -1.56
N SER A 141 -1.52 2.95 -1.53
CA SER A 141 -2.78 3.68 -1.71
C SER A 141 -3.73 3.37 -0.58
N ASP A 142 -4.18 4.41 0.12
CA ASP A 142 -5.13 4.32 1.24
C ASP A 142 -6.56 4.52 0.75
N GLY A 143 -7.39 3.49 0.85
CA GLY A 143 -8.79 3.54 0.45
C GLY A 143 -9.67 4.38 1.38
N GLY A 144 -9.15 4.79 2.54
CA GLY A 144 -9.84 5.72 3.42
C GLY A 144 -9.80 7.18 2.93
N THR A 145 -8.95 7.49 1.95
CA THR A 145 -8.61 8.87 1.56
C THR A 145 -8.80 9.08 0.05
N SER A 146 -8.07 10.00 -0.58
CA SER A 146 -7.98 10.11 -2.04
C SER A 146 -7.33 8.90 -2.72
N GLY A 147 -6.71 7.99 -1.96
CA GLY A 147 -6.15 6.75 -2.51
C GLY A 147 -7.22 5.75 -2.95
N ARG A 148 -8.48 5.95 -2.52
CA ARG A 148 -9.62 5.11 -2.87
C ARG A 148 -9.85 4.94 -4.36
N PHE A 149 -9.53 5.96 -5.16
CA PHE A 149 -9.69 5.87 -6.61
C PHE A 149 -8.73 4.84 -7.20
N GLU A 150 -7.48 4.82 -6.77
CA GLU A 150 -6.49 3.82 -7.19
C GLU A 150 -6.84 2.43 -6.63
N VAL A 151 -7.27 2.35 -5.36
CA VAL A 151 -7.71 1.09 -4.75
C VAL A 151 -8.92 0.52 -5.48
N ALA A 152 -9.89 1.35 -5.89
CA ALA A 152 -11.04 0.91 -6.69
C ALA A 152 -10.63 0.49 -8.10
N ARG A 153 -9.81 1.30 -8.79
CA ARG A 153 -9.40 1.11 -10.19
C ARG A 153 -8.52 -0.12 -10.40
N VAL A 154 -7.55 -0.34 -9.51
CA VAL A 154 -6.65 -1.50 -9.57
C VAL A 154 -7.26 -2.67 -8.81
N GLY A 155 -7.74 -2.43 -7.60
CA GLY A 155 -8.29 -3.48 -6.74
C GLY A 155 -9.52 -4.14 -7.33
N GLY A 156 -10.48 -3.36 -7.86
CA GLY A 156 -11.72 -3.89 -8.44
C GLY A 156 -11.51 -4.82 -9.64
N ARG A 157 -10.41 -4.61 -10.40
CA ARG A 157 -10.01 -5.47 -11.53
C ARG A 157 -9.34 -6.76 -11.09
N LEU A 158 -8.51 -6.69 -10.05
CA LEU A 158 -7.62 -7.79 -9.67
C LEU A 158 -8.21 -8.69 -8.59
N PHE A 159 -8.99 -8.13 -7.66
CA PHE A 159 -9.45 -8.82 -6.45
C PHE A 159 -10.98 -8.82 -6.36
N PRO A 160 -11.63 -9.99 -6.36
CA PRO A 160 -13.09 -10.08 -6.20
C PRO A 160 -13.63 -9.34 -4.98
N GLN A 161 -12.91 -9.40 -3.84
CA GLN A 161 -13.30 -8.74 -2.59
C GLN A 161 -13.23 -7.20 -2.63
N ALA A 162 -12.58 -6.61 -3.63
CA ALA A 162 -12.52 -5.16 -3.80
C ALA A 162 -13.68 -4.61 -4.65
N ARG A 163 -14.48 -5.46 -5.29
CA ARG A 163 -15.55 -5.02 -6.23
C ARG A 163 -16.62 -4.17 -5.58
N ALA A 164 -17.08 -4.56 -4.39
CA ALA A 164 -18.08 -3.78 -3.65
C ALA A 164 -17.57 -2.38 -3.31
N PHE A 165 -16.29 -2.28 -2.92
CA PHE A 165 -15.64 -0.99 -2.68
C PHE A 165 -15.50 -0.18 -3.97
N ALA A 166 -15.13 -0.80 -5.09
CA ALA A 166 -15.02 -0.11 -6.37
C ALA A 166 -16.36 0.47 -6.84
N GLU A 167 -17.46 -0.29 -6.72
CA GLU A 167 -18.79 0.24 -7.04
C GLU A 167 -19.22 1.35 -6.08
N GLN A 168 -18.86 1.27 -4.79
CA GLN A 168 -19.09 2.35 -3.84
C GLN A 168 -18.37 3.63 -4.26
N VAL A 169 -17.09 3.54 -4.65
CA VAL A 169 -16.28 4.69 -5.09
C VAL A 169 -16.84 5.28 -6.38
N LYS A 170 -17.23 4.44 -7.34
CA LYS A 170 -17.88 4.85 -8.59
C LYS A 170 -19.20 5.58 -8.36
N ALA A 171 -20.00 5.12 -7.40
CA ALA A 171 -21.25 5.77 -7.02
C ALA A 171 -21.06 7.17 -6.39
N GLU A 172 -19.85 7.55 -6.01
CA GLU A 172 -19.55 8.90 -5.52
C GLU A 172 -19.65 9.97 -6.62
N GLY A 173 -19.45 9.59 -7.89
CA GLY A 173 -19.48 10.53 -9.02
C GLY A 173 -18.40 11.62 -8.97
N ILE A 174 -17.25 11.32 -8.36
CA ILE A 174 -16.13 12.27 -8.21
C ILE A 174 -15.04 12.06 -9.28
N ASP A 175 -14.78 10.81 -9.67
CA ASP A 175 -13.80 10.45 -10.69
C ASP A 175 -14.56 10.08 -11.97
N ASP A 176 -14.26 10.78 -13.06
CA ASP A 176 -14.86 10.54 -14.38
C ASP A 176 -14.21 9.34 -15.09
N ASP A 177 -13.06 8.86 -14.61
CA ASP A 177 -12.41 7.69 -15.18
C ASP A 177 -13.27 6.43 -14.95
N PRO A 178 -13.35 5.54 -15.95
CA PRO A 178 -14.09 4.30 -15.78
C PRO A 178 -13.44 3.40 -14.73
N PHE A 179 -14.26 2.64 -14.01
CA PHE A 179 -13.86 1.55 -13.12
C PHE A 179 -14.23 0.18 -13.71
N PRO A 180 -13.51 -0.34 -14.72
CA PRO A 180 -13.74 -1.70 -15.21
C PRO A 180 -13.44 -2.74 -14.13
N ASP A 181 -14.14 -3.86 -14.20
CA ASP A 181 -14.00 -5.01 -13.30
C ASP A 181 -13.13 -6.13 -13.89
N THR A 182 -12.61 -5.94 -15.11
CA THR A 182 -11.70 -6.88 -15.79
C THR A 182 -10.24 -6.41 -15.70
N PRO A 183 -9.29 -7.34 -15.52
CA PRO A 183 -7.86 -7.06 -15.66
C PRO A 183 -7.51 -6.44 -17.03
N TRP A 184 -6.32 -5.84 -17.13
CA TRP A 184 -5.79 -5.37 -18.40
C TRP A 184 -5.57 -6.56 -19.35
N PRO A 185 -6.11 -6.54 -20.58
CA PRO A 185 -6.07 -7.70 -21.49
C PRO A 185 -4.66 -8.16 -21.85
N SER A 186 -3.70 -7.23 -21.89
CA SER A 186 -2.32 -7.50 -22.25
C SER A 186 -1.47 -8.00 -21.07
N ASP A 187 -1.95 -7.84 -19.84
CA ASP A 187 -1.19 -8.24 -18.67
C ASP A 187 -1.27 -9.74 -18.44
N ARG A 188 -0.13 -10.34 -18.13
CA ARG A 188 -0.08 -11.69 -17.57
C ARG A 188 -0.25 -11.57 -16.07
N ILE A 189 -1.41 -11.99 -15.56
CA ILE A 189 -1.74 -11.96 -14.13
C ILE A 189 -1.65 -13.36 -13.56
N GLU A 190 -1.04 -13.46 -12.39
CA GLU A 190 -0.88 -14.69 -11.66
C GLU A 190 -1.34 -14.51 -10.21
N ARG A 191 -2.25 -15.37 -9.74
CA ARG A 191 -2.86 -15.23 -8.42
C ARG A 191 -2.03 -15.94 -7.37
N LEU A 192 -1.47 -15.16 -6.44
CA LEU A 192 -0.67 -15.65 -5.32
C LEU A 192 -1.53 -15.93 -4.06
N GLY A 193 -2.81 -15.58 -4.12
CA GLY A 193 -3.79 -15.75 -3.06
C GLY A 193 -4.97 -14.79 -3.25
N ASP A 194 -5.82 -14.69 -2.24
CA ASP A 194 -7.00 -13.80 -2.29
C ASP A 194 -6.60 -12.32 -2.19
N GLY A 195 -5.47 -12.02 -1.53
CA GLY A 195 -4.96 -10.66 -1.31
C GLY A 195 -3.72 -10.29 -2.12
N ALA A 196 -3.20 -11.17 -2.99
CA ALA A 196 -1.98 -10.87 -3.73
C ALA A 196 -1.98 -11.46 -5.15
N VAL A 197 -1.43 -10.69 -6.10
CA VAL A 197 -1.16 -11.13 -7.48
C VAL A 197 0.24 -10.72 -7.91
N ALA A 198 0.89 -11.54 -8.72
CA ALA A 198 2.03 -11.12 -9.54
C ALA A 198 1.53 -10.74 -10.93
N PHE A 199 2.25 -9.85 -11.60
CA PHE A 199 1.92 -9.47 -12.97
C PHE A 199 3.16 -9.23 -13.83
N GLU A 200 2.98 -9.35 -15.14
CA GLU A 200 3.87 -8.80 -16.14
C GLU A 200 3.06 -8.08 -17.22
N THR A 201 3.37 -6.80 -17.43
CA THR A 201 2.92 -6.04 -18.59
C THR A 201 3.99 -6.15 -19.69
N PRO A 202 3.66 -6.73 -20.87
CA PRO A 202 4.58 -6.77 -21.99
C PRO A 202 5.03 -5.37 -22.41
N GLY A 203 6.20 -5.28 -23.06
CA GLY A 203 6.67 -4.02 -23.59
C GLY A 203 5.79 -3.50 -24.74
N GLY A 204 5.76 -2.18 -24.92
CA GLY A 204 5.07 -1.51 -26.02
C GLY A 204 3.55 -1.39 -25.87
N VAL A 205 2.96 -1.88 -24.77
CA VAL A 205 1.52 -1.88 -24.54
C VAL A 205 1.15 -1.24 -23.19
N GLU A 206 -0.10 -0.79 -23.09
CA GLU A 206 -0.67 -0.33 -21.83
C GLU A 206 -0.99 -1.51 -20.91
N GLY A 207 -0.80 -1.33 -19.60
CA GLY A 207 -1.12 -2.33 -18.59
C GLY A 207 -0.89 -1.81 -17.17
N LEU A 208 -1.00 -2.69 -16.18
CA LEU A 208 -0.79 -2.36 -14.78
C LEU A 208 0.62 -1.79 -14.52
N GLY A 209 1.64 -2.28 -15.23
CA GLY A 209 3.02 -1.80 -15.17
C GLY A 209 3.22 -0.40 -15.75
N ARG A 210 2.32 0.04 -16.64
CA ARG A 210 2.38 1.30 -17.41
C ARG A 210 0.97 1.76 -17.79
N GLN A 211 0.40 2.64 -16.98
CA GLN A 211 -0.91 3.24 -17.22
C GLN A 211 -0.76 4.65 -17.83
N GLY A 212 -1.76 5.09 -18.60
CA GLY A 212 -1.77 6.42 -19.20
C GLY A 212 -1.22 6.42 -20.64
N LYS A 213 -1.22 7.58 -21.31
CA LYS A 213 -0.93 7.65 -22.75
C LYS A 213 0.55 7.40 -23.06
N GLY A 214 0.80 6.51 -24.02
CA GLY A 214 2.14 6.21 -24.55
C GLY A 214 2.84 7.42 -25.21
N PRO A 215 4.06 7.21 -25.73
CA PRO A 215 4.61 5.92 -26.16
C PRO A 215 5.20 5.09 -25.01
N TYR A 216 5.09 3.75 -25.08
CA TYR A 216 5.62 2.82 -24.07
C TYR A 216 7.00 2.27 -24.44
N ALA A 217 7.76 1.82 -23.43
CA ALA A 217 9.08 1.19 -23.63
C ALA A 217 8.92 -0.25 -24.15
N PRO A 218 9.86 -0.76 -24.95
CA PRO A 218 9.82 -2.13 -25.48
C PRO A 218 10.12 -3.21 -24.43
N GLU A 219 10.67 -2.86 -23.27
CA GLU A 219 10.94 -3.79 -22.18
C GLU A 219 9.72 -3.99 -21.29
N PRO A 220 9.45 -5.23 -20.85
CA PRO A 220 8.33 -5.52 -19.96
C PRO A 220 8.51 -4.87 -18.58
N VAL A 221 7.39 -4.72 -17.88
CA VAL A 221 7.36 -4.34 -16.47
C VAL A 221 6.74 -5.48 -15.69
N SER A 222 7.49 -6.03 -14.75
CA SER A 222 7.03 -7.07 -13.83
C SER A 222 6.71 -6.45 -12.47
N GLY A 223 5.78 -7.03 -11.72
CA GLY A 223 5.39 -6.47 -10.44
C GLY A 223 4.52 -7.39 -9.62
N ALA A 224 4.15 -6.91 -8.45
CA ALA A 224 3.22 -7.57 -7.56
C ALA A 224 2.28 -6.53 -6.96
N VAL A 225 1.02 -6.91 -6.74
CA VAL A 225 0.03 -6.08 -6.07
C VAL A 225 -0.53 -6.86 -4.89
N ALA A 226 -0.55 -6.20 -3.73
CA ALA A 226 -1.19 -6.68 -2.53
C ALA A 226 -2.40 -5.79 -2.21
N TYR A 227 -3.51 -6.42 -1.90
CA TYR A 227 -4.72 -5.80 -1.38
C TYR A 227 -5.00 -6.37 0.01
N ALA A 228 -5.26 -5.48 0.95
CA ALA A 228 -5.68 -5.85 2.29
C ALA A 228 -6.62 -4.80 2.86
N VAL A 229 -7.25 -5.13 3.98
CA VAL A 229 -8.14 -4.22 4.72
C VAL A 229 -7.48 -3.89 6.05
N SER A 230 -7.43 -2.61 6.40
CA SER A 230 -6.90 -2.14 7.67
C SER A 230 -7.79 -2.59 8.83
N ALA A 231 -7.31 -2.43 10.07
CA ALA A 231 -8.13 -2.72 11.24
C ALA A 231 -9.43 -1.87 11.28
N ASP A 232 -9.39 -0.67 10.71
CA ASP A 232 -10.55 0.23 10.60
C ASP A 232 -11.58 -0.22 9.55
N GLY A 233 -11.26 -1.21 8.73
CA GLY A 233 -12.11 -1.64 7.63
C GLY A 233 -11.87 -0.88 6.31
N ASP A 234 -10.89 0.01 6.25
CA ASP A 234 -10.52 0.67 4.99
C ASP A 234 -9.62 -0.24 4.16
N PRO A 235 -9.94 -0.47 2.87
CA PRO A 235 -9.04 -1.21 2.01
C PRO A 235 -7.81 -0.37 1.70
N PHE A 236 -6.68 -1.03 1.52
CA PHE A 236 -5.47 -0.40 1.01
C PHE A 236 -4.80 -1.33 0.01
N LEU A 237 -3.96 -0.72 -0.83
CA LEU A 237 -3.30 -1.41 -1.92
C LEU A 237 -1.82 -1.03 -1.94
N VAL A 238 -0.95 -2.03 -2.06
CA VAL A 238 0.50 -1.84 -2.20
C VAL A 238 0.94 -2.45 -3.52
N GLN A 239 1.63 -1.69 -4.37
CA GLN A 239 2.14 -2.16 -5.65
C GLN A 239 3.66 -2.09 -5.68
N LEU A 240 4.26 -3.11 -6.28
CA LEU A 240 5.62 -3.12 -6.77
C LEU A 240 5.57 -3.12 -8.30
N LYS A 241 6.32 -2.23 -8.94
CA LYS A 241 6.55 -2.22 -10.39
C LYS A 241 8.05 -2.16 -10.63
N ALA A 242 8.57 -3.02 -11.49
CA ALA A 242 10.00 -3.10 -11.75
C ALA A 242 10.29 -3.40 -13.22
N ARG A 243 11.28 -2.71 -13.77
CA ARG A 243 11.96 -3.08 -15.02
C ARG A 243 13.40 -3.41 -14.66
N LEU A 244 13.64 -4.68 -14.41
CA LEU A 244 14.90 -5.22 -13.93
C LEU A 244 15.27 -6.48 -14.70
N ASP A 245 16.54 -6.85 -14.61
CA ASP A 245 17.01 -8.14 -15.11
C ASP A 245 16.33 -9.30 -14.36
N ARG A 246 16.07 -10.39 -15.08
CA ARG A 246 15.39 -11.59 -14.57
C ARG A 246 16.09 -12.24 -13.36
N ASN A 247 17.38 -11.96 -13.15
CA ASN A 247 18.15 -12.50 -12.03
C ASN A 247 17.98 -11.70 -10.74
N ILE A 248 17.54 -10.43 -10.82
CA ILE A 248 17.41 -9.54 -9.66
C ILE A 248 15.95 -9.38 -9.23
N TYR A 249 15.03 -9.32 -10.21
CA TYR A 249 13.60 -9.13 -9.93
C TYR A 249 13.01 -10.13 -8.92
N PRO A 250 13.30 -11.46 -8.98
CA PRO A 250 12.82 -12.41 -7.99
C PRO A 250 13.13 -12.04 -6.54
N ALA A 251 14.36 -11.59 -6.26
CA ALA A 251 14.77 -11.20 -4.92
C ALA A 251 14.01 -9.95 -4.43
N VAL A 252 13.78 -8.99 -5.34
CA VAL A 252 13.00 -7.78 -5.05
C VAL A 252 11.54 -8.11 -4.73
N ALA A 253 10.91 -8.95 -5.56
CA ALA A 253 9.51 -9.34 -5.38
C ALA A 253 9.30 -10.23 -4.13
N ILE A 254 10.20 -11.17 -3.85
CA ILE A 254 10.15 -12.00 -2.63
C ILE A 254 10.21 -11.13 -1.38
N ALA A 255 11.18 -10.20 -1.29
CA ALA A 255 11.30 -9.32 -0.14
C ALA A 255 10.07 -8.40 0.03
N PHE A 256 9.52 -7.92 -1.08
CA PHE A 256 8.30 -7.11 -1.08
C PHE A 256 7.08 -7.89 -0.54
N LEU A 257 6.86 -9.12 -1.00
CA LEU A 257 5.76 -9.95 -0.54
C LEU A 257 5.94 -10.40 0.92
N ASP A 258 7.18 -10.67 1.34
CA ASP A 258 7.51 -11.04 2.72
C ASP A 258 7.23 -9.90 3.71
N ASP A 259 7.55 -8.64 3.35
CA ASP A 259 7.24 -7.43 4.15
C ASP A 259 5.73 -7.25 4.34
N LEU A 260 4.93 -7.70 3.37
CA LEU A 260 3.47 -7.58 3.37
C LEU A 260 2.74 -8.78 3.98
N ARG A 261 3.43 -9.90 4.24
CA ARG A 261 2.84 -11.12 4.81
C ARG A 261 1.97 -10.85 6.05
N PRO A 262 2.39 -10.06 7.06
CA PRO A 262 1.55 -9.80 8.24
C PRO A 262 0.24 -9.08 7.92
N ALA A 263 0.21 -8.26 6.86
CA ALA A 263 -1.01 -7.59 6.41
C ALA A 263 -1.94 -8.56 5.65
N LEU A 264 -1.37 -9.37 4.77
CA LEU A 264 -2.10 -10.36 3.98
C LEU A 264 -2.74 -11.45 4.86
N GLU A 265 -2.03 -11.91 5.89
CA GLU A 265 -2.54 -12.90 6.85
C GLU A 265 -3.66 -12.34 7.74
N ARG A 266 -3.65 -11.03 8.03
CA ARG A 266 -4.75 -10.38 8.77
C ARG A 266 -5.98 -10.21 7.90
N ALA A 267 -5.82 -9.90 6.61
CA ALA A 267 -6.92 -9.71 5.67
C ALA A 267 -7.78 -10.99 5.49
N GLY A 268 -7.20 -12.18 5.70
CA GLY A 268 -7.92 -13.46 5.65
C GLY A 268 -8.76 -13.80 6.89
N ARG A 269 -8.74 -12.98 7.95
CA ARG A 269 -9.53 -13.25 9.18
C ARG A 269 -10.83 -12.45 9.20
N PRO A 270 -11.97 -13.07 9.57
CA PRO A 270 -13.22 -12.35 9.81
C PRO A 270 -13.03 -11.25 10.86
N ARG A 271 -13.48 -10.03 10.53
CA ARG A 271 -13.43 -8.88 11.44
C ARG A 271 -14.36 -9.10 12.64
N ALA A 272 -13.84 -9.02 13.86
CA ALA A 272 -14.68 -8.80 15.03
C ALA A 272 -15.31 -7.41 14.91
N PRO A 273 -16.63 -7.24 15.10
CA PRO A 273 -17.27 -5.93 14.95
C PRO A 273 -16.59 -4.91 15.87
N SER A 274 -16.11 -3.80 15.28
CA SER A 274 -15.68 -2.64 16.07
C SER A 274 -16.83 -2.20 16.96
N PRO A 275 -16.61 -1.91 18.25
CA PRO A 275 -17.65 -1.36 19.09
C PRO A 275 -18.17 -0.07 18.45
N ALA A 276 -19.50 0.08 18.44
CA ALA A 276 -20.16 1.25 17.89
C ALA A 276 -19.58 2.52 18.51
N SER A 277 -19.33 3.52 17.65
CA SER A 277 -18.84 4.85 18.01
C SER A 277 -19.66 5.44 19.15
N GLY A 278 -18.97 6.02 20.15
CA GLY A 278 -19.58 6.72 21.28
C GLY A 278 -20.45 7.93 20.85
N PRO A 279 -21.11 8.61 21.80
CA PRO A 279 -22.10 9.64 21.52
C PRO A 279 -21.58 10.72 20.56
N GLY A 280 -22.38 11.05 19.53
CA GLY A 280 -22.01 11.91 18.40
C GLY A 280 -21.46 13.30 18.75
N ASP A 281 -21.69 13.77 19.98
CA ASP A 281 -21.13 15.02 20.50
C ASP A 281 -19.60 14.94 20.67
N GLY A 282 -19.06 13.79 21.08
CA GLY A 282 -17.62 13.57 21.21
C GLY A 282 -16.91 13.57 19.85
N ALA A 283 -17.54 12.96 18.84
CA ALA A 283 -17.06 12.96 17.46
C ALA A 283 -16.99 14.38 16.90
N LEU A 284 -18.08 15.14 17.04
CA LEU A 284 -18.16 16.52 16.56
C LEU A 284 -17.11 17.43 17.24
N ALA A 285 -16.92 17.27 18.56
CA ALA A 285 -15.91 18.02 19.31
C ALA A 285 -14.48 17.69 18.86
N ALA A 286 -14.14 16.41 18.71
CA ALA A 286 -12.83 15.98 18.24
C ALA A 286 -12.52 16.52 16.83
N VAL A 287 -13.51 16.48 15.92
CA VAL A 287 -13.34 17.00 14.55
C VAL A 287 -13.16 18.51 14.53
N ARG A 288 -13.90 19.27 15.34
CA ARG A 288 -13.70 20.73 15.46
C ARG A 288 -12.30 21.05 15.98
N ALA A 289 -11.90 20.40 17.08
CA ALA A 289 -10.57 20.59 17.67
C ALA A 289 -9.44 20.25 16.67
N PHE A 290 -9.63 19.21 15.86
CA PHE A 290 -8.67 18.85 14.82
C PHE A 290 -8.53 19.95 13.78
N TYR A 291 -9.62 20.41 13.17
CA TYR A 291 -9.55 21.47 12.14
C TYR A 291 -9.07 22.81 12.72
N GLU A 292 -9.37 23.12 13.98
CA GLU A 292 -8.79 24.27 14.66
C GLU A 292 -7.27 24.16 14.82
N ALA A 293 -6.77 22.97 15.19
CA ALA A 293 -5.32 22.70 15.25
C ALA A 293 -4.67 22.81 13.87
N LEU A 294 -5.33 22.31 12.81
CA LEU A 294 -4.87 22.51 11.44
C LEU A 294 -4.77 24.00 11.09
N GLY A 295 -5.76 24.81 11.48
CA GLY A 295 -5.77 26.26 11.24
C GLY A 295 -4.62 27.02 11.94
N ARG A 296 -4.06 26.45 13.02
CA ARG A 296 -2.87 26.96 13.71
C ARG A 296 -1.56 26.33 13.22
N ALA A 297 -1.61 25.43 12.24
CA ALA A 297 -0.50 24.58 11.85
C ALA A 297 0.12 23.79 13.02
N ASP A 298 -0.71 23.42 14.01
CA ASP A 298 -0.29 22.67 15.20
C ASP A 298 -0.42 21.17 14.94
N GLY A 299 0.62 20.60 14.33
CA GLY A 299 0.65 19.20 13.95
C GLY A 299 0.68 18.22 15.12
N GLU A 300 1.25 18.58 16.26
CA GLU A 300 1.26 17.72 17.46
C GLU A 300 -0.17 17.53 17.99
N THR A 301 -0.88 18.64 18.21
CA THR A 301 -2.28 18.60 18.67
C THR A 301 -3.17 17.89 17.65
N ALA A 302 -3.04 18.22 16.36
CA ALA A 302 -3.84 17.61 15.31
C ALA A 302 -3.59 16.09 15.19
N SER A 303 -2.33 15.66 15.19
CA SER A 303 -1.99 14.24 15.10
C SER A 303 -2.46 13.46 16.34
N GLY A 304 -2.41 14.07 17.52
CA GLY A 304 -2.93 13.51 18.78
C GLY A 304 -4.43 13.19 18.75
N LEU A 305 -5.20 13.81 17.85
CA LEU A 305 -6.63 13.56 17.64
C LEU A 305 -6.93 12.48 16.59
N VAL A 306 -5.91 11.97 15.88
CA VAL A 306 -6.04 10.88 14.89
C VAL A 306 -5.81 9.54 15.58
N VAL A 307 -6.34 8.41 15.09
CA VAL A 307 -6.03 7.08 15.67
C VAL A 307 -4.52 6.79 15.66
N PRO A 308 -3.94 6.14 16.70
CA PRO A 308 -2.49 5.95 16.83
C PRO A 308 -1.83 5.28 15.61
N GLU A 309 -2.54 4.33 14.99
CA GLU A 309 -2.03 3.56 13.84
C GLU A 309 -1.67 4.43 12.63
N ARG A 310 -2.27 5.62 12.51
CA ARG A 310 -2.10 6.52 11.36
C ARG A 310 -1.17 7.70 11.63
N ARG A 311 -0.70 7.90 12.87
CA ARG A 311 0.16 9.03 13.26
C ARG A 311 1.62 8.86 12.83
N ALA A 312 2.08 7.62 12.63
CA ALA A 312 3.50 7.32 12.48
C ALA A 312 4.10 7.80 11.15
N SER A 313 3.30 7.89 10.07
CA SER A 313 3.78 8.38 8.77
C SER A 313 2.63 8.85 7.86
N GLY A 314 2.96 9.56 6.77
CA GLY A 314 1.97 10.04 5.81
C GLY A 314 1.35 11.40 6.21
N PRO A 315 0.13 11.71 5.74
CA PRO A 315 -0.48 13.04 5.90
C PRO A 315 -0.86 13.38 7.35
N TYR A 316 -0.96 12.39 8.24
CA TYR A 316 -1.34 12.58 9.65
C TYR A 316 -0.15 12.65 10.62
N ALA A 317 1.09 12.54 10.13
CA ALA A 317 2.27 12.70 10.97
C ALA A 317 2.39 14.18 11.42
N PRO A 318 2.79 14.46 12.69
CA PRO A 318 2.84 15.83 13.21
C PRO A 318 3.63 16.79 12.31
N SER A 319 4.82 16.36 11.87
CA SER A 319 5.67 17.17 11.00
C SER A 319 5.07 17.40 9.60
N SER A 320 4.33 16.43 9.06
CA SER A 320 3.60 16.58 7.78
C SER A 320 2.50 17.63 7.91
N ILE A 321 1.73 17.59 9.00
CA ILE A 321 0.64 18.53 9.27
C ILE A 321 1.20 19.95 9.45
N SER A 322 2.14 20.15 10.38
CA SER A 322 2.69 21.49 10.66
C SER A 322 3.29 22.12 9.40
N ARG A 323 4.00 21.32 8.59
CA ARG A 323 4.61 21.81 7.36
C ARG A 323 3.56 22.20 6.31
N PHE A 324 2.61 21.32 6.00
CA PHE A 324 1.60 21.62 4.99
C PHE A 324 0.73 22.82 5.37
N TYR A 325 0.12 22.78 6.56
CA TYR A 325 -0.82 23.82 6.96
C TYR A 325 -0.10 25.14 7.33
N GLY A 326 1.15 25.08 7.79
CA GLY A 326 1.98 26.26 8.02
C GLY A 326 2.48 26.93 6.75
N SER A 327 2.48 26.22 5.62
CA SER A 327 2.86 26.78 4.31
C SER A 327 1.73 27.56 3.63
N LEU A 328 0.49 27.49 4.12
CA LEU A 328 -0.67 28.08 3.45
C LEU A 328 -0.62 29.61 3.43
N ALA A 329 -0.99 30.21 2.30
CA ALA A 329 -1.11 31.67 2.18
C ALA A 329 -2.27 32.22 3.02
N GLU A 330 -3.36 31.46 3.12
CA GLU A 330 -4.42 31.67 4.10
C GLU A 330 -4.64 30.37 4.88
N PRO A 331 -4.58 30.38 6.23
CA PRO A 331 -4.77 29.19 7.03
C PRO A 331 -6.11 28.51 6.76
N ILE A 332 -6.14 27.19 6.96
CA ILE A 332 -7.40 26.45 6.86
C ILE A 332 -8.39 26.92 7.92
N ARG A 333 -9.62 27.15 7.48
CA ARG A 333 -10.76 27.50 8.33
C ARG A 333 -11.86 26.48 8.15
N LEU A 334 -12.34 25.95 9.26
CA LEU A 334 -13.56 25.17 9.30
C LEU A 334 -14.75 26.12 9.11
N LEU A 335 -15.52 25.92 8.06
CA LEU A 335 -16.72 26.71 7.75
C LEU A 335 -17.98 26.08 8.39
N SER A 336 -18.06 24.75 8.40
CA SER A 336 -19.14 24.02 9.06
C SER A 336 -18.69 22.63 9.48
N ALA A 337 -19.31 22.10 10.54
CA ALA A 337 -19.20 20.69 10.95
C ALA A 337 -20.54 20.22 11.51
N THR A 338 -21.08 19.15 10.94
CA THR A 338 -22.40 18.60 11.24
C THR A 338 -22.31 17.09 11.41
N ALA A 339 -22.89 16.55 12.49
CA ALA A 339 -22.93 15.11 12.70
C ALA A 339 -23.76 14.42 11.59
N ALA A 340 -23.20 13.38 10.99
CA ALA A 340 -23.81 12.60 9.91
C ALA A 340 -24.34 11.22 10.39
N GLY A 341 -24.21 10.91 11.68
CA GLY A 341 -24.60 9.63 12.29
C GLY A 341 -23.45 8.62 12.36
N GLY A 342 -23.54 7.61 13.23
CA GLY A 342 -22.52 6.55 13.33
C GLY A 342 -21.12 6.98 13.77
N GLY A 343 -20.95 8.20 14.29
CA GLY A 343 -19.64 8.78 14.60
C GLY A 343 -19.00 9.55 13.44
N ASP A 344 -19.70 9.70 12.32
CA ASP A 344 -19.26 10.48 11.17
C ASP A 344 -19.66 11.95 11.33
N VAL A 345 -18.79 12.84 10.85
CA VAL A 345 -18.99 14.29 10.84
C VAL A 345 -18.72 14.82 9.44
N GLU A 346 -19.73 15.43 8.81
CA GLU A 346 -19.55 16.16 7.56
C GLU A 346 -18.98 17.55 7.86
N VAL A 347 -17.93 17.93 7.14
CA VAL A 347 -17.24 19.21 7.30
C VAL A 347 -17.14 19.95 5.98
N ARG A 348 -17.17 21.29 6.07
CA ARG A 348 -16.75 22.19 4.99
C ARG A 348 -15.62 23.07 5.50
N TYR A 349 -14.57 23.23 4.71
CA TYR A 349 -13.40 24.02 5.08
C TYR A 349 -12.86 24.81 3.89
N ARG A 350 -12.07 25.84 4.16
CA ARG A 350 -11.46 26.67 3.13
C ARG A 350 -10.04 27.05 3.48
N TYR A 351 -9.14 27.07 2.50
CA TYR A 351 -7.78 27.62 2.62
C TYR A 351 -7.26 28.15 1.27
N ARG A 352 -6.12 28.85 1.30
CA ARG A 352 -5.41 29.30 0.09
C ARG A 352 -3.98 28.77 0.07
N LYS A 353 -3.59 28.14 -1.04
CA LYS A 353 -2.22 27.64 -1.30
C LYS A 353 -1.28 28.82 -1.64
N PRO A 354 0.05 28.66 -1.48
CA PRO A 354 1.04 29.69 -1.85
C PRO A 354 0.90 30.24 -3.28
N ASN A 355 0.52 29.38 -4.23
CA ASN A 355 0.31 29.75 -5.63
C ASN A 355 -1.01 30.50 -5.89
N GLY A 356 -1.73 30.91 -4.84
CA GLY A 356 -3.00 31.63 -4.94
C GLY A 356 -4.23 30.75 -5.14
N ALA A 357 -4.07 29.45 -5.40
CA ALA A 357 -5.19 28.53 -5.57
C ALA A 357 -6.00 28.40 -4.27
N VAL A 358 -7.32 28.57 -4.38
CA VAL A 358 -8.25 28.45 -3.26
C VAL A 358 -8.82 27.03 -3.24
N CYS A 359 -8.79 26.40 -2.07
CA CYS A 359 -9.55 25.20 -1.79
C CYS A 359 -10.82 25.57 -1.01
N ASP A 360 -11.99 25.12 -1.48
CA ASP A 360 -13.27 25.11 -0.76
C ASP A 360 -13.73 23.65 -0.66
N GLY A 361 -13.21 22.98 0.37
CA GLY A 361 -13.29 21.53 0.53
C GLY A 361 -14.47 21.10 1.36
N ARG A 362 -14.96 19.90 1.08
CA ARG A 362 -15.92 19.14 1.88
C ARG A 362 -15.36 17.76 2.16
N ALA A 363 -15.61 17.23 3.34
CA ALA A 363 -15.21 15.88 3.71
C ALA A 363 -16.20 15.24 4.69
N VAL A 364 -16.21 13.90 4.74
CA VAL A 364 -16.79 13.14 5.85
C VAL A 364 -15.63 12.63 6.71
N VAL A 365 -15.66 12.97 7.98
CA VAL A 365 -14.67 12.55 8.98
C VAL A 365 -15.27 11.45 9.82
N ALA A 366 -14.74 10.25 9.70
CA ALA A 366 -15.15 9.12 10.54
C ALA A 366 -14.32 9.11 11.82
N THR A 367 -15.00 8.94 12.95
CA THR A 367 -14.34 8.80 14.26
C THR A 367 -14.56 7.41 14.85
N ARG A 368 -13.58 6.94 15.62
CA ARG A 368 -13.63 5.70 16.40
C ARG A 368 -13.43 6.03 17.87
N SER A 369 -14.12 5.33 18.75
CA SER A 369 -13.82 5.42 20.19
C SER A 369 -12.58 4.59 20.51
N ASP A 370 -11.60 5.19 21.17
CA ASP A 370 -10.39 4.53 21.68
C ASP A 370 -10.12 5.02 23.10
N GLY A 371 -10.11 4.10 24.06
CA GLY A 371 -9.98 4.44 25.49
C GLY A 371 -11.03 5.43 26.02
N GLY A 372 -12.21 5.53 25.38
CA GLY A 372 -13.26 6.49 25.72
C GLY A 372 -13.14 7.87 25.05
N ALA A 373 -12.05 8.15 24.33
CA ALA A 373 -11.90 9.34 23.50
C ALA A 373 -12.38 9.09 22.07
N ALA A 374 -12.99 10.09 21.43
CA ALA A 374 -13.28 10.04 20.00
C ALA A 374 -12.03 10.47 19.21
N LEU A 375 -11.48 9.57 18.40
CA LEU A 375 -10.32 9.83 17.55
C LEU A 375 -10.71 9.75 16.08
N ILE A 376 -10.09 10.59 15.25
CA ILE A 376 -10.27 10.59 13.80
C ILE A 376 -9.63 9.34 13.22
N ALA A 377 -10.46 8.45 12.70
CA ALA A 377 -10.02 7.24 12.02
C ALA A 377 -9.77 7.51 10.54
N ARG A 378 -10.58 8.38 9.92
CA ARG A 378 -10.56 8.61 8.49
C ARG A 378 -11.12 9.98 8.09
N ILE A 379 -10.55 10.57 7.05
CA ILE A 379 -11.08 11.77 6.39
C ILE A 379 -11.30 11.46 4.91
N LYS A 380 -12.56 11.38 4.51
CA LYS A 380 -12.98 11.13 3.13
C LYS A 380 -13.36 12.44 2.44
N PRO A 381 -12.53 13.00 1.53
CA PRO A 381 -12.88 14.21 0.81
C PRO A 381 -14.04 13.95 -0.17
N LEU A 382 -15.03 14.83 -0.17
CA LEU A 382 -16.23 14.80 -1.03
C LEU A 382 -16.10 15.66 -2.30
N ASN A 383 -15.09 16.52 -2.38
CA ASN A 383 -14.77 17.30 -3.57
C ASN A 383 -13.26 17.58 -3.66
N GLY A 384 -12.83 18.00 -4.85
CA GLY A 384 -11.42 18.23 -5.16
C GLY A 384 -10.84 19.45 -4.46
N CYS A 385 -9.91 19.19 -3.55
CA CYS A 385 -8.85 20.06 -3.03
C CYS A 385 -7.57 19.22 -2.85
#